data_AF-A0A8S3JD77-F1
#
_entry.id   AF-A0A8S3JD77-F1
#
_cell.length_a   1.000
_cell.length_b   1.000
_cell.length_c   1.000
_cell.angle_alpha   90.00
_cell.angle_beta   90.00
_cell.angle_gamma   90.00
#
_symmetry.space_group_name_H-M   'P 1'
#
loop_
_entity.id
_entity.type
_entity.pdbx_description
1 polymer ?
#
loop_
_entity_poly.entity_id
_entity_poly.type
_entity_poly.pdbx_seq_one_letter_code
_entity_poly.pdbx_strand_id
1 'polypeptide(L)'
;FLDDSFRKNLESALRFGNPLVVQDVERYDPILNPVLNREVRRTGGRTLITIGDQDIDLSPAFSIFLFTRDPSVDFPPDICSRVTFVNFTVTRASLQAQCLSQVLKVERPDVDEKRRDLLKLQGEFQQRLRHLEKDLLESLNNVKGRILDDDTIITRLETLKREAFDITKKVQETDQVMKEIENVSKQYYTLSVACSSIYFTMESLNQVHFLYQYSLQFFFEMFNAIFTNNSHLINKT
;
A
#
# COMPACT_ATOMS: atom_id res chain seq x y z
N PHE A 1 3.66 -8.93 21.48
CA PHE A 1 3.12 -9.49 22.74
C PHE A 1 4.18 -9.99 23.70
N LEU A 2 5.30 -10.54 23.21
CA LEU A 2 6.40 -11.06 24.03
C LEU A 2 7.28 -10.01 24.73
N ASP A 3 7.02 -8.73 24.48
CA ASP A 3 7.79 -7.63 25.03
C ASP A 3 7.19 -7.19 26.36
N ASP A 4 7.99 -7.16 27.43
CA ASP A 4 7.61 -6.70 28.77
C ASP A 4 7.06 -5.26 28.75
N SER A 5 7.44 -4.46 27.74
CA SER A 5 6.97 -3.09 27.56
C SER A 5 5.58 -2.98 26.90
N PHE A 6 5.05 -4.08 26.36
CA PHE A 6 3.81 -4.10 25.58
C PHE A 6 2.63 -3.48 26.33
N ARG A 7 2.41 -3.88 27.58
CA ARG A 7 1.30 -3.37 28.38
C ARG A 7 1.39 -1.85 28.56
N LYS A 8 2.57 -1.32 28.90
CA LYS A 8 2.76 0.13 29.06
C LYS A 8 2.51 0.90 27.75
N ASN A 9 2.95 0.34 26.63
CA ASN A 9 2.73 0.94 25.31
C ASN A 9 1.24 0.93 24.93
N LEU A 10 0.54 -0.16 25.23
CA LEU A 10 -0.92 -0.27 25.04
C LEU A 10 -1.66 0.76 25.90
N GLU A 11 -1.35 0.83 27.20
CA GLU A 11 -1.97 1.78 28.13
C GLU A 11 -1.75 3.24 27.67
N SER A 12 -0.53 3.57 27.26
CA SER A 12 -0.19 4.89 26.70
C SER A 12 -0.98 5.18 25.42
N ALA A 13 -1.02 4.23 24.47
CA ALA A 13 -1.71 4.42 23.21
C ALA A 13 -3.22 4.60 23.39
N LEU A 14 -3.84 3.85 24.30
CA LEU A 14 -5.26 3.99 24.66
C LEU A 14 -5.57 5.39 25.21
N ARG A 15 -4.71 5.92 26.10
CA ARG A 15 -4.87 7.27 26.69
C ARG A 15 -4.69 8.38 25.68
N PHE A 16 -3.60 8.34 24.91
CA PHE A 16 -3.24 9.42 23.99
C PHE A 16 -3.93 9.32 22.62
N GLY A 17 -4.54 8.18 22.29
CA GLY A 17 -5.17 7.94 20.99
C GLY A 17 -4.16 7.68 19.87
N ASN A 18 -2.97 7.20 20.21
CA ASN A 18 -1.95 6.89 19.21
C ASN A 18 -2.32 5.59 18.48
N PRO A 19 -2.09 5.50 17.15
CA PRO A 19 -2.17 4.24 16.45
C PRO A 19 -1.10 3.28 16.98
N LEU A 20 -1.49 2.03 17.26
CA LEU A 20 -0.58 0.99 17.77
C LEU A 20 -0.49 -0.16 16.78
N VAL A 21 0.73 -0.50 16.36
CA VAL A 21 1.01 -1.70 15.55
C VAL A 21 1.63 -2.76 16.45
N VAL A 22 0.99 -3.92 16.53
CA VAL A 22 1.47 -5.05 17.32
C VAL A 22 1.92 -6.15 16.38
N GLN A 23 3.18 -6.57 16.51
CA GLN A 23 3.77 -7.64 15.72
C GLN A 23 3.63 -9.01 16.42
N ASP A 24 3.83 -10.06 15.64
CA ASP A 24 3.83 -11.47 16.06
C ASP A 24 2.52 -11.88 16.76
N VAL A 25 1.38 -11.55 16.12
CA VAL A 25 0.04 -11.87 16.67
C VAL A 25 -0.23 -13.37 16.80
N GLU A 26 0.58 -14.23 16.18
CA GLU A 26 0.53 -15.69 16.42
C GLU A 26 0.68 -16.05 17.91
N ARG A 27 1.31 -15.18 18.71
CA ARG A 27 1.39 -15.29 20.17
C ARG A 27 0.46 -14.29 20.83
N TYR A 28 -0.83 -14.39 20.49
CA TYR A 28 -1.87 -13.49 20.98
C TYR A 28 -1.97 -13.47 22.51
N ASP A 29 -2.10 -12.27 23.08
CA ASP A 29 -2.36 -12.07 24.50
C ASP A 29 -3.84 -11.67 24.72
N PRO A 30 -4.63 -12.45 25.49
CA PRO A 30 -6.01 -12.15 25.85
C PRO A 30 -6.22 -10.79 26.55
N ILE A 31 -5.18 -10.12 27.04
CA ILE A 31 -5.26 -8.76 27.59
C ILE A 31 -5.87 -7.75 26.61
N LEU A 32 -5.83 -8.02 25.30
CA LEU A 32 -6.47 -7.18 24.28
C LEU A 32 -7.97 -7.43 24.12
N ASN A 33 -8.53 -8.49 24.70
CA ASN A 33 -9.94 -8.84 24.52
C ASN A 33 -10.90 -7.66 24.80
N PRO A 34 -10.76 -6.90 25.91
CA PRO A 34 -11.64 -5.77 26.17
C PRO A 34 -11.54 -4.68 25.08
N VAL A 35 -10.33 -4.47 24.54
CA VAL A 35 -10.07 -3.51 23.44
C VAL A 35 -10.76 -3.95 22.16
N LEU A 36 -10.57 -5.21 21.76
CA LEU A 36 -11.13 -5.75 20.52
C LEU A 36 -12.66 -5.82 20.59
N ASN A 37 -13.21 -6.21 21.74
CA ASN A 37 -14.65 -6.26 22.00
C ASN A 37 -15.29 -4.87 22.15
N ARG A 38 -14.47 -3.82 22.29
CA ARG A 38 -14.91 -2.46 22.65
C ARG A 38 -15.77 -2.47 23.91
N GLU A 39 -15.31 -3.17 24.95
CA GLU A 39 -15.93 -3.24 26.28
C GLU A 39 -15.74 -1.94 27.06
N VAL A 40 -16.41 -0.91 26.58
CA VAL A 40 -16.25 0.46 27.05
C VAL A 40 -17.29 0.83 28.09
N ARG A 41 -16.85 1.43 29.19
CA ARG A 41 -17.71 1.95 30.26
C ARG A 41 -17.78 3.46 30.17
N ARG A 42 -18.99 4.02 30.25
CA ARG A 42 -19.19 5.48 30.27
C ARG A 42 -19.59 5.92 31.68
N THR A 43 -18.73 6.70 32.33
CA THR A 43 -18.95 7.19 33.69
C THR A 43 -18.59 8.67 33.77
N GLY A 44 -19.54 9.52 34.16
CA GLY A 44 -19.29 10.95 34.35
C GLY A 44 -18.76 11.68 33.10
N GLY A 45 -19.22 11.30 31.90
CA GLY A 45 -18.76 11.88 30.63
C GLY A 45 -17.41 11.34 30.13
N ARG A 46 -16.71 10.52 30.93
CA ARG A 46 -15.49 9.83 30.52
C ARG A 46 -15.81 8.48 29.90
N THR A 47 -14.99 8.09 28.94
CA THR A 47 -15.05 6.81 28.25
C THR A 47 -13.87 5.98 28.75
N LEU A 48 -14.15 4.95 29.53
CA LEU A 48 -13.17 4.12 30.22
C LEU A 48 -13.14 2.72 29.61
N ILE A 49 -11.98 2.08 29.62
CA ILE A 49 -11.80 0.68 29.26
C ILE A 49 -10.92 0.00 30.30
N THR A 50 -11.31 -1.22 30.70
CA THR A 50 -10.59 -1.98 31.73
C THR A 50 -9.59 -2.92 31.05
N ILE A 51 -8.30 -2.80 31.39
CA ILE A 51 -7.20 -3.62 30.87
C ILE A 51 -6.45 -4.26 32.04
N GLY A 52 -6.67 -5.57 32.24
CA GLY A 52 -6.26 -6.25 33.46
C GLY A 52 -6.89 -5.57 34.67
N ASP A 53 -6.05 -5.04 35.57
CA ASP A 53 -6.48 -4.38 36.81
C ASP A 53 -6.61 -2.84 36.69
N GLN A 54 -6.39 -2.26 35.50
CA GLN A 54 -6.41 -0.80 35.33
C GLN A 54 -7.62 -0.33 34.50
N ASP A 55 -8.29 0.70 34.99
CA ASP A 55 -9.25 1.49 34.21
C ASP A 55 -8.53 2.66 33.54
N ILE A 56 -8.67 2.74 32.22
CA ILE A 56 -7.92 3.66 31.37
C ILE A 56 -8.91 4.52 30.58
N ASP A 57 -8.66 5.82 30.49
CA ASP A 57 -9.41 6.67 29.56
C ASP A 57 -9.13 6.26 28.11
N LEU A 58 -10.17 5.84 27.40
CA LEU A 58 -10.09 5.48 26.01
C LEU A 58 -10.26 6.72 25.14
N SER A 59 -9.21 7.07 24.41
CA SER A 59 -9.27 8.10 23.38
C SER A 59 -10.06 7.61 22.16
N PRO A 60 -10.97 8.42 21.59
CA PRO A 60 -11.72 8.05 20.39
C PRO A 60 -10.84 7.97 19.12
N ALA A 61 -9.63 8.53 19.15
CA ALA A 61 -8.68 8.48 18.03
C ALA A 61 -7.83 7.19 18.02
N PHE A 62 -7.91 6.37 19.07
CA PHE A 62 -7.14 5.15 19.17
C PHE A 62 -7.47 4.17 18.04
N SER A 63 -6.43 3.59 17.45
CA SER A 63 -6.54 2.51 16.46
C SER A 63 -5.44 1.49 16.70
N ILE A 64 -5.73 0.22 16.41
CA ILE A 64 -4.78 -0.88 16.59
C ILE A 64 -4.71 -1.73 15.32
N PHE A 65 -3.50 -2.14 14.96
CA PHE A 65 -3.22 -3.04 13.85
C PHE A 65 -2.43 -4.23 14.39
N LEU A 66 -2.93 -5.44 14.14
CA LEU A 66 -2.28 -6.68 14.54
C LEU A 66 -1.63 -7.31 13.31
N PHE A 67 -0.34 -7.60 13.38
CA PHE A 67 0.47 -8.06 12.26
C PHE A 67 1.14 -9.40 12.57
N THR A 68 1.15 -10.30 11.60
CA THR A 68 1.95 -11.55 11.62
C THR A 68 2.60 -11.73 10.25
N ARG A 69 3.76 -12.40 10.24
CA ARG A 69 4.46 -12.80 9.01
C ARG A 69 4.12 -14.23 8.59
N ASP A 70 3.52 -15.02 9.48
CA ASP A 70 3.20 -16.40 9.22
C ASP A 70 1.75 -16.51 8.71
N PRO A 71 1.55 -16.82 7.41
CA PRO A 71 0.22 -16.97 6.84
C PRO A 71 -0.46 -18.29 7.26
N SER A 72 0.28 -19.22 7.88
CA SER A 72 -0.22 -20.54 8.27
C SER A 72 -0.83 -20.57 9.68
N VAL A 73 -0.83 -19.44 10.38
CA VAL A 73 -1.39 -19.31 11.73
C VAL A 73 -2.90 -19.51 11.68
N ASP A 74 -3.37 -20.55 12.36
CA ASP A 74 -4.79 -20.80 12.58
C ASP A 74 -5.27 -20.03 13.81
N PHE A 75 -5.96 -18.91 13.60
CA PHE A 75 -6.49 -18.10 14.68
C PHE A 75 -7.79 -18.71 15.23
N PRO A 76 -7.95 -18.80 16.55
CA PRO A 76 -9.20 -19.24 17.16
C PRO A 76 -10.41 -18.44 16.65
N PRO A 77 -11.57 -19.08 16.39
CA PRO A 77 -12.78 -18.41 15.90
C PRO A 77 -13.22 -17.20 16.76
N ASP A 78 -12.91 -17.25 18.06
CA ASP A 78 -13.16 -16.16 19.00
C ASP A 78 -12.44 -14.87 18.59
N ILE A 79 -11.15 -14.94 18.28
CA ILE A 79 -10.37 -13.79 17.78
C ILE A 79 -10.90 -13.38 16.42
N CYS A 80 -11.16 -14.35 15.54
CA CYS A 80 -11.63 -14.10 14.18
C CYS A 80 -12.94 -13.31 14.13
N SER A 81 -13.81 -13.46 15.13
CA SER A 81 -15.08 -12.72 15.22
C SER A 81 -14.90 -11.24 15.61
N ARG A 82 -13.75 -10.88 16.19
CA ARG A 82 -13.48 -9.56 16.80
C ARG A 82 -12.56 -8.69 15.95
N VAL A 83 -11.91 -9.27 14.94
CA VAL A 83 -10.93 -8.59 14.10
C VAL A 83 -11.35 -8.63 12.64
N THR A 84 -10.88 -7.67 11.87
CA THR A 84 -10.97 -7.71 10.41
C THR A 84 -9.64 -8.23 9.86
N PHE A 85 -9.66 -9.39 9.22
CA PHE A 85 -8.47 -9.93 8.55
C PHE A 85 -8.19 -9.20 7.25
N VAL A 86 -6.90 -8.88 7.06
CA VAL A 86 -6.37 -8.41 5.79
C VAL A 86 -5.21 -9.32 5.44
N ASN A 87 -5.37 -10.10 4.36
CA ASN A 87 -4.34 -11.02 3.91
C ASN A 87 -3.63 -10.45 2.68
N PHE A 88 -2.33 -10.14 2.84
CA PHE A 88 -1.48 -9.69 1.76
C PHE A 88 -0.81 -10.89 1.09
N THR A 89 -1.51 -11.51 0.14
CA THR A 89 -0.95 -12.59 -0.67
C THR A 89 -0.34 -12.07 -1.97
N VAL A 90 0.70 -12.76 -2.44
CA VAL A 90 1.26 -12.52 -3.76
C VAL A 90 0.25 -12.99 -4.80
N THR A 91 -0.10 -12.13 -5.74
CA THR A 91 -0.93 -12.50 -6.90
C THR A 91 -0.07 -12.71 -8.13
N ARG A 92 -0.53 -13.55 -9.07
CA ARG A 92 0.16 -13.76 -10.36
C ARG A 92 0.48 -12.45 -11.08
N ALA A 93 -0.50 -11.55 -11.19
CA ALA A 93 -0.31 -10.25 -11.82
C ALA A 93 0.75 -9.40 -11.09
N SER A 94 0.72 -9.36 -9.75
CA SER A 94 1.71 -8.61 -8.97
C SER A 94 3.13 -9.15 -9.13
N LEU A 95 3.27 -10.48 -9.19
CA LEU A 95 4.59 -11.11 -9.34
C LEU A 95 5.13 -10.94 -10.76
N GLN A 96 4.27 -11.06 -11.78
CA GLN A 96 4.64 -10.76 -13.17
C GLN A 96 5.16 -9.33 -13.31
N ALA A 97 4.46 -8.35 -12.74
CA ALA A 97 4.89 -6.95 -12.77
C ALA A 97 6.23 -6.73 -12.06
N GLN A 98 6.47 -7.40 -10.92
CA GLN A 98 7.74 -7.33 -10.19
C GLN A 98 8.88 -7.96 -11.00
N CYS A 99 8.70 -9.18 -11.51
CA CYS A 99 9.67 -9.85 -12.37
C CYS A 99 10.00 -9.01 -13.60
N LEU A 100 8.99 -8.45 -14.27
CA LEU A 100 9.17 -7.59 -15.45
C LEU A 100 10.02 -6.36 -15.11
N SER A 101 9.70 -5.66 -14.02
CA SER A 101 10.46 -4.50 -13.59
C SER A 101 11.93 -4.84 -13.31
N GLN A 102 12.18 -6.02 -12.75
CA GLN A 102 13.54 -6.45 -12.41
C GLN A 102 14.34 -6.87 -13.65
N VAL A 103 13.70 -7.52 -14.62
CA VAL A 103 14.31 -7.79 -15.93
C VAL A 103 14.67 -6.49 -16.64
N LEU A 104 13.75 -5.53 -16.69
CA LEU A 104 13.97 -4.24 -17.33
C LEU A 104 15.12 -3.48 -16.68
N LYS A 105 15.24 -3.50 -15.35
CA LYS A 105 16.37 -2.88 -14.63
C LYS A 105 17.74 -3.41 -15.07
N VAL A 106 17.82 -4.69 -15.44
CA VAL A 106 19.08 -5.33 -15.85
C VAL A 106 19.32 -5.15 -17.36
N GLU A 107 18.31 -5.44 -18.18
CA GLU A 107 18.44 -5.48 -19.64
C GLU A 107 18.36 -4.09 -20.30
N ARG A 108 17.51 -3.22 -19.76
CA ARG A 108 17.16 -1.91 -20.32
C ARG A 108 16.98 -0.87 -19.20
N PRO A 109 18.07 -0.55 -18.46
CA PRO A 109 17.99 0.40 -17.35
C PRO A 109 17.50 1.79 -17.80
N ASP A 110 17.82 2.18 -19.03
CA ASP A 110 17.33 3.39 -19.70
C ASP A 110 15.81 3.43 -19.81
N VAL A 111 15.19 2.30 -20.18
CA VAL A 111 13.74 2.16 -20.31
C VAL A 111 13.07 2.12 -18.93
N ASP A 112 13.66 1.42 -17.95
CA ASP A 112 13.10 1.38 -16.59
C ASP A 112 13.15 2.75 -15.90
N GLU A 113 14.26 3.49 -16.04
CA GLU A 113 14.39 4.84 -15.51
C GLU A 113 13.38 5.78 -16.15
N LYS A 114 13.29 5.79 -17.49
CA LYS A 114 12.30 6.60 -18.21
C LYS A 114 10.87 6.25 -17.81
N ARG A 115 10.55 4.96 -17.64
CA ARG A 115 9.24 4.49 -17.17
C ARG A 115 8.92 5.03 -15.77
N ARG A 116 9.88 4.94 -14.85
CA ARG A 116 9.72 5.40 -13.47
C ARG A 116 9.49 6.91 -13.40
N ASP A 117 10.25 7.68 -14.18
CA ASP A 117 10.15 9.13 -14.22
C ASP A 117 8.81 9.58 -14.81
N LEU A 118 8.34 8.93 -15.89
CA LEU A 118 7.04 9.22 -16.47
C LEU A 118 5.88 8.85 -15.55
N LEU A 119 5.96 7.72 -14.83
CA LEU A 119 4.96 7.35 -13.82
C LEU A 119 4.89 8.37 -12.69
N LYS A 120 6.04 8.86 -12.23
CA LYS A 120 6.10 9.92 -11.21
C LYS A 120 5.46 11.20 -11.72
N LEU A 121 5.83 11.64 -12.92
CA LEU A 121 5.29 12.84 -13.56
C LEU A 121 3.78 12.74 -13.80
N GLN A 122 3.30 11.58 -14.25
CA GLN A 122 1.87 11.31 -14.42
C GLN A 122 1.11 11.42 -13.09
N GLY A 123 1.69 10.89 -12.00
CA GLY A 123 1.14 11.03 -10.65
C GLY A 123 1.07 12.49 -10.18
N GLU A 124 2.12 13.26 -10.41
CA GLU A 124 2.16 14.70 -10.10
C GLU A 124 1.09 15.48 -10.89
N PHE A 125 0.93 15.19 -12.18
CA PHE A 125 -0.12 15.81 -13.00
C PHE A 125 -1.53 15.43 -12.53
N GLN A 126 -1.78 14.16 -12.21
CA GLN A 126 -3.08 13.73 -11.69
C GLN A 126 -3.40 14.39 -10.34
N GLN A 127 -2.42 14.52 -9.46
CA GLN A 127 -2.58 15.24 -8.20
C GLN A 127 -2.89 16.72 -8.43
N ARG A 128 -2.15 17.37 -9.34
CA ARG A 128 -2.39 18.79 -9.67
C ARG A 128 -3.76 19.00 -10.31
N LEU A 129 -4.20 18.09 -11.18
CA LEU A 129 -5.53 18.15 -11.80
C LEU A 129 -6.64 18.07 -10.74
N ARG A 130 -6.54 17.13 -9.79
CA ARG A 130 -7.49 17.04 -8.66
C ARG A 130 -7.50 18.30 -7.80
N HIS A 131 -6.34 18.93 -7.62
CA HIS A 131 -6.26 20.18 -6.86
C HIS A 131 -6.98 21.32 -7.59
N LEU A 132 -6.75 21.47 -8.89
CA LEU A 132 -7.45 22.47 -9.70
C LEU A 132 -8.96 22.24 -9.74
N GLU A 133 -9.41 20.99 -9.83
CA GLU A 133 -10.83 20.64 -9.75
C GLU A 133 -11.44 21.02 -8.40
N LYS A 134 -10.72 20.79 -7.30
CA LYS A 134 -11.15 21.20 -5.97
C LYS A 134 -11.21 22.72 -5.85
N ASP A 135 -10.19 23.43 -6.33
CA ASP A 135 -10.14 24.89 -6.29
C ASP A 135 -11.26 25.52 -7.14
N LEU A 136 -11.61 24.90 -8.26
CA LEU A 136 -12.76 25.28 -9.09
C LEU A 136 -14.08 25.14 -8.31
N LEU A 137 -14.30 23.98 -7.67
CA LEU A 137 -15.50 23.73 -6.87
C LEU A 137 -15.59 24.68 -5.68
N GLU A 138 -14.48 24.93 -5.00
CA GLU A 138 -14.40 25.86 -3.87
C GLU A 138 -14.69 27.30 -4.33
N SER A 139 -14.13 27.71 -5.47
CA SER A 139 -14.39 29.02 -6.07
C SER A 139 -15.87 29.20 -6.41
N LEU A 140 -16.55 28.16 -6.91
CA LEU A 140 -17.98 28.20 -7.21
C LEU A 140 -18.85 28.20 -5.94
N ASN A 141 -18.46 27.47 -4.91
CA ASN A 141 -19.24 27.32 -3.67
C ASN A 141 -19.12 28.54 -2.75
N ASN A 142 -17.97 29.20 -2.72
CA ASN A 142 -17.72 30.35 -1.85
C ASN A 142 -18.37 31.65 -2.35
N VAL A 143 -18.96 31.66 -3.56
CA VAL A 143 -19.66 32.82 -4.09
C VAL A 143 -20.97 33.04 -3.35
N LYS A 144 -21.00 34.02 -2.46
CA LYS A 144 -22.24 34.53 -1.84
C LYS A 144 -22.80 35.66 -2.70
N GLY A 145 -23.59 35.32 -3.71
CA GLY A 145 -24.20 36.30 -4.62
C GLY A 145 -24.32 35.80 -6.06
N ARG A 146 -24.48 36.71 -7.01
CA ARG A 146 -24.47 36.38 -8.44
C ARG A 146 -23.01 36.25 -8.91
N ILE A 147 -22.66 35.06 -9.40
CA ILE A 147 -21.32 34.73 -9.93
C ILE A 147 -20.90 35.67 -11.07
N LEU A 148 -21.86 36.20 -11.82
CA LEU A 148 -21.62 37.09 -12.95
C LEU A 148 -21.25 38.52 -12.54
N ASP A 149 -21.42 38.88 -11.28
CA ASP A 149 -21.19 40.25 -10.80
C ASP A 149 -19.73 40.45 -10.28
N ASP A 150 -18.94 39.38 -10.19
CA ASP A 150 -17.56 39.41 -9.69
C ASP A 150 -16.56 38.98 -10.78
N ASP A 151 -15.96 39.98 -11.44
CA ASP A 151 -14.92 39.79 -12.47
C ASP A 151 -13.70 39.03 -11.95
N THR A 152 -13.42 39.07 -10.63
CA THR A 152 -12.31 38.32 -10.04
C THR A 152 -12.57 36.82 -10.02
N ILE A 153 -13.84 36.41 -9.89
CA ILE A 153 -14.23 35.00 -9.94
C ILE A 153 -14.17 34.52 -11.40
N ILE A 154 -14.68 35.30 -12.35
CA ILE A 154 -14.65 34.93 -13.77
C ILE A 154 -13.21 34.73 -14.26
N THR A 155 -12.31 35.66 -13.93
CA THR A 155 -10.89 35.55 -14.28
C THR A 155 -10.22 34.33 -13.63
N ARG A 156 -10.51 34.05 -12.35
CA ARG A 156 -10.01 32.85 -11.66
C ARG A 156 -10.51 31.56 -12.34
N LEU A 157 -11.82 31.46 -12.62
CA LEU A 157 -12.39 30.29 -13.30
C LEU A 157 -11.76 30.08 -14.68
N GLU A 158 -11.50 31.15 -15.42
CA GLU A 158 -10.83 31.06 -16.71
C GLU A 158 -9.38 30.59 -16.59
N THR A 159 -8.61 31.09 -15.62
CA THR A 159 -7.24 30.61 -15.36
C THR A 159 -7.19 29.15 -14.95
N LEU A 160 -8.07 28.71 -14.02
CA LEU A 160 -8.16 27.32 -13.58
C LEU A 160 -8.51 26.39 -14.74
N LYS A 161 -9.45 26.80 -15.59
CA LYS A 161 -9.85 26.03 -16.78
C LYS A 161 -8.70 25.90 -17.77
N ARG A 162 -7.93 26.97 -18.01
CA ARG A 162 -6.75 26.93 -18.89
C ARG A 162 -5.65 26.02 -18.33
N GLU A 163 -5.32 26.15 -17.04
CA GLU A 163 -4.33 25.28 -16.40
C GLU A 163 -4.74 23.80 -16.45
N ALA A 164 -6.01 23.49 -16.15
CA ALA A 164 -6.52 22.13 -16.22
C ALA A 164 -6.46 21.56 -17.64
N PHE A 165 -6.77 22.38 -18.65
CA PHE A 165 -6.65 21.99 -20.06
C PHE A 165 -5.20 21.67 -20.44
N ASP A 166 -4.25 22.53 -20.06
CA ASP A 166 -2.83 22.34 -20.36
C ASP A 166 -2.26 21.07 -19.69
N ILE A 167 -2.65 20.81 -18.43
CA ILE A 167 -2.25 19.58 -17.73
C ILE A 167 -2.86 18.36 -18.37
N THR A 168 -4.14 18.41 -18.75
CA THR A 168 -4.82 17.30 -19.42
C THR A 168 -4.11 16.94 -20.73
N LYS A 169 -3.66 17.95 -21.49
CA LYS A 169 -2.87 17.73 -22.70
C LYS A 169 -1.53 17.05 -22.40
N LYS A 170 -0.79 17.50 -21.37
CA LYS A 170 0.48 16.88 -20.95
C LYS A 170 0.30 15.44 -20.46
N VAL A 171 -0.79 15.13 -19.78
CA VAL A 171 -1.13 13.75 -19.38
C VAL A 171 -1.32 12.88 -20.62
N GLN A 172 -2.06 13.35 -21.62
CA GLN A 172 -2.26 12.61 -22.87
C GLN A 172 -0.95 12.37 -23.64
N GLU A 173 -0.05 13.36 -23.69
CA GLU A 173 1.27 13.21 -24.29
C GLU A 173 2.11 12.17 -23.52
N THR A 174 2.07 12.21 -22.18
CA THR A 174 2.76 11.23 -21.32
C THR A 174 2.23 9.82 -21.52
N ASP A 175 0.91 9.65 -21.66
CA ASP A 175 0.26 8.36 -21.91
C ASP A 175 0.68 7.74 -23.25
N GLN A 176 0.94 8.55 -24.28
CA GLN A 176 1.47 8.06 -25.56
C GLN A 176 2.88 7.48 -25.40
N VAL A 177 3.77 8.19 -24.71
CA VAL A 177 5.14 7.71 -24.45
C VAL A 177 5.12 6.46 -23.56
N MET A 178 4.21 6.39 -22.58
CA MET A 178 4.03 5.19 -21.76
C MET A 178 3.62 3.97 -22.58
N LYS A 179 2.79 4.12 -23.62
CA LYS A 179 2.44 3.00 -24.53
C LYS A 179 3.64 2.51 -25.32
N GLU A 180 4.54 3.41 -25.74
CA GLU A 180 5.79 3.01 -26.41
C GLU A 180 6.68 2.17 -25.48
N ILE A 181 6.84 2.62 -24.23
CA ILE A 181 7.57 1.89 -23.19
C ILE A 181 6.92 0.54 -22.90
N GLU A 182 5.59 0.48 -22.86
CA GLU A 182 4.85 -0.76 -22.67
C GLU A 182 5.12 -1.75 -23.81
N ASN A 183 5.21 -1.27 -25.05
CA ASN A 183 5.53 -2.12 -26.20
C ASN A 183 6.95 -2.70 -26.14
N VAL A 184 7.93 -1.93 -25.65
CA VAL A 184 9.28 -2.45 -25.39
C VAL A 184 9.23 -3.47 -24.23
N SER A 185 8.48 -3.17 -23.18
CA SER A 185 8.33 -4.04 -22.00
C SER A 185 7.64 -5.37 -22.33
N LYS A 186 6.72 -5.39 -23.31
CA LYS A 186 6.01 -6.60 -23.76
C LYS A 186 6.96 -7.71 -24.24
N GLN A 187 8.14 -7.37 -24.75
CA GLN A 187 9.13 -8.35 -25.18
C GLN A 187 9.59 -9.25 -24.02
N TYR A 188 9.59 -8.73 -22.80
CA TYR A 188 10.00 -9.44 -21.59
C TYR A 188 8.81 -9.99 -20.77
N TYR A 189 7.58 -9.77 -21.25
CA TYR A 189 6.38 -10.19 -20.54
C TYR A 189 6.25 -11.71 -20.46
N THR A 190 6.57 -12.43 -21.54
CA THR A 190 6.54 -13.90 -21.57
C THR A 190 7.44 -14.53 -20.51
N LEU A 191 8.64 -13.96 -20.30
CA LEU A 191 9.54 -14.38 -19.22
C LEU A 191 8.89 -14.15 -17.86
N SER A 192 8.29 -12.99 -17.65
CA SER A 192 7.63 -12.63 -16.39
C SER A 192 6.45 -13.56 -16.05
N VAL A 193 5.69 -13.99 -17.06
CA VAL A 193 4.63 -15.00 -16.91
C VAL A 193 5.21 -16.35 -16.50
N ALA A 194 6.28 -16.80 -17.16
CA ALA A 194 6.96 -18.05 -16.82
C ALA A 194 7.52 -18.02 -15.39
N CYS A 195 8.19 -16.93 -15.01
CA CYS A 195 8.70 -16.69 -13.65
C CYS A 195 7.58 -16.78 -12.60
N SER A 196 6.43 -16.16 -12.86
CA SER A 196 5.29 -16.26 -11.95
C SER A 196 4.79 -17.70 -11.85
N SER A 197 4.64 -18.42 -12.96
CA SER A 197 4.23 -19.83 -12.93
C SER A 197 5.17 -20.69 -12.10
N ILE A 198 6.49 -20.50 -12.25
CA ILE A 198 7.51 -21.23 -11.46
C ILE A 198 7.32 -20.97 -9.96
N TYR A 199 7.15 -19.72 -9.54
CA TYR A 199 6.93 -19.39 -8.13
C TYR A 199 5.66 -20.06 -7.58
N PHE A 200 4.53 -19.97 -8.30
CA PHE A 200 3.29 -20.59 -7.81
C PHE A 200 3.37 -22.11 -7.79
N THR A 201 4.11 -22.74 -8.71
CA THR A 201 4.42 -24.16 -8.61
C THR A 201 5.24 -24.45 -7.37
N MET A 202 6.30 -23.67 -7.12
CA MET A 202 7.15 -23.78 -5.94
C MET A 202 6.39 -23.61 -4.63
N GLU A 203 5.48 -22.64 -4.55
CA GLU A 203 4.59 -22.42 -3.42
C GLU A 203 3.64 -23.62 -3.20
N SER A 204 3.17 -24.24 -4.28
CA SER A 204 2.28 -25.41 -4.24
C SER A 204 3.00 -26.71 -3.81
N LEU A 205 4.33 -26.75 -3.76
CA LEU A 205 5.07 -27.95 -3.34
C LEU A 205 4.82 -28.31 -1.87
N ASN A 206 4.35 -27.38 -1.03
CA ASN A 206 4.01 -27.68 0.36
C ASN A 206 2.91 -28.75 0.47
N GLN A 207 2.08 -28.91 -0.57
CA GLN A 207 1.00 -29.88 -0.64
C GLN A 207 1.52 -31.31 -0.83
N VAL A 208 2.72 -31.45 -1.39
CA VAL A 208 3.41 -32.74 -1.53
C VAL A 208 4.08 -33.12 -0.21
N HIS A 209 4.77 -32.17 0.42
CA HIS A 209 5.40 -32.39 1.72
C HIS A 209 5.53 -31.07 2.49
N PHE A 210 5.17 -31.07 3.77
CA PHE A 210 5.12 -29.87 4.62
C PHE A 210 6.46 -29.13 4.74
N LEU A 211 7.59 -29.82 4.57
CA LEU A 211 8.93 -29.23 4.61
C LEU A 211 9.24 -28.35 3.39
N TYR A 212 8.55 -28.52 2.27
CA TYR A 212 8.78 -27.74 1.06
C TYR A 212 8.03 -26.41 1.11
N GLN A 213 8.54 -25.50 1.92
CA GLN A 213 8.05 -24.13 2.03
C GLN A 213 9.14 -23.18 1.57
N TYR A 214 8.80 -22.29 0.65
CA TYR A 214 9.73 -21.36 0.05
C TYR A 214 9.18 -19.94 0.14
N SER A 215 10.02 -19.01 0.58
CA SER A 215 9.64 -17.61 0.64
C SER A 215 9.73 -16.96 -0.74
N LEU A 216 8.96 -15.90 -0.95
CA LEU A 216 9.11 -15.05 -2.12
C LEU A 216 10.52 -14.47 -2.25
N GLN A 217 11.16 -14.17 -1.10
CA GLN A 217 12.54 -13.69 -1.07
C GLN A 217 13.51 -14.72 -1.66
N PHE A 218 13.38 -16.01 -1.30
CA PHE A 218 14.19 -17.08 -1.87
C PHE A 218 14.06 -17.13 -3.40
N PHE A 219 12.84 -17.02 -3.91
CA PHE A 219 12.59 -16.97 -5.35
C PHE A 219 13.31 -15.77 -6.01
N PHE A 220 13.24 -14.58 -5.42
CA PHE A 220 13.91 -13.40 -5.97
C PHE A 220 15.44 -13.46 -5.87
N GLU A 221 15.99 -14.09 -4.85
CA GLU A 221 17.43 -14.35 -4.74
C GLU A 221 17.91 -15.25 -5.87
N MET A 222 17.20 -16.36 -6.13
CA MET A 222 17.47 -17.23 -7.27
C MET A 222 17.31 -16.48 -8.60
N PHE A 223 16.26 -15.67 -8.74
CA PHE A 223 16.02 -14.88 -9.95
C PHE A 223 17.14 -13.86 -10.22
N ASN A 224 17.63 -13.19 -9.17
CA ASN A 224 18.79 -12.29 -9.26
C ASN A 224 20.09 -13.02 -9.60
N ALA A 225 20.27 -14.23 -9.07
CA ALA A 225 21.45 -15.05 -9.37
C ALA A 225 21.55 -15.38 -10.86
N ILE A 226 20.42 -15.53 -11.57
CA ILE A 226 20.40 -15.78 -13.02
C ILE A 226 21.03 -14.62 -13.79
N PHE A 227 20.74 -13.37 -13.40
CA PHE A 227 21.29 -12.19 -14.08
C PHE A 227 22.76 -11.97 -13.76
N THR A 228 23.13 -12.10 -12.49
CA THR A 228 24.51 -11.87 -12.04
C THR A 228 25.49 -12.91 -12.56
N ASN A 229 25.05 -14.16 -12.77
CA ASN A 229 25.90 -15.23 -13.31
C ASN A 229 25.89 -15.31 -14.84
N ASN A 230 25.17 -14.43 -15.54
CA ASN A 230 25.08 -14.46 -16.99
C ASN A 230 26.26 -13.70 -17.64
N SER A 231 27.21 -14.45 -18.20
CA SER A 231 28.36 -13.90 -18.92
C SER A 231 28.00 -13.00 -20.11
N HIS A 232 26.81 -13.16 -20.70
CA HIS A 232 26.36 -12.32 -21.81
C HIS A 232 25.78 -10.97 -21.38
N LEU A 233 25.49 -10.78 -20.08
CA LEU A 233 25.02 -9.52 -19.51
C LEU A 233 26.14 -8.74 -18.82
N ILE A 234 27.11 -9.43 -18.22
CA ILE A 234 28.29 -8.82 -17.58
C ILE A 234 29.11 -7.97 -18.56
N ASN A 235 29.16 -8.36 -19.84
CA ASN A 235 29.96 -7.66 -20.86
C ASN A 235 29.25 -6.45 -21.50
N LYS A 236 28.09 -6.02 -21.00
CA LYS A 236 27.30 -4.91 -21.55
C LYS A 236 27.11 -3.72 -20.61
N THR A 237 27.55 -3.82 -19.37
CA THR A 237 27.64 -2.70 -18.41
C THR A 237 29.03 -2.11 -18.45
#